data_AF-A0A812K1M4-F1
#
_entry.id   AF-A0A812K1M4-F1
#
_cell.length_a   1.000
_cell.length_b   1.000
_cell.length_c   1.000
_cell.angle_alpha   90.00
_cell.angle_beta   90.00
_cell.angle_gamma   90.00
#
_symmetry.space_group_name_H-M   'P 1'
#
loop_
_entity.id
_entity.type
_entity.pdbx_description
1 polymer ?
#
loop_
_entity_poly.entity_id
_entity_poly.type
_entity_poly.pdbx_seq_one_letter_code
_entity_poly.pdbx_strand_id
1 'polypeptide(L)'
;MPAGGAGTYQIGTFAVVARPSWSERVLVRAGVLQGGAANAGPQGVGAVGLQGGTPPSSSVDLKALEGAARQLQALSLREPRDKKDRKKDKKAAKKKQKKDKKKSKKKKKDSSSRKSKHVKYDDLSHVDGLKWKKKGDLVAFAAKHPGALTAHFLAGVYARLSKGTMTRTSQLREASVAAWAHQFTGLSEIRDLKEVLTLAEILDSVNRREIERAMDILCQRILAIQVAKMKGGSWEKAEAIELVNTQKSLASSSMLALTNA
;
A
#
# COMPACT_ATOMS: atom_id res chain seq x y z
N MET A 1 -52.17 8.66 -42.52
CA MET A 1 -52.31 9.26 -41.18
C MET A 1 -52.44 8.14 -40.15
N PRO A 2 -51.35 7.58 -39.58
CA PRO A 2 -51.47 6.64 -38.47
C PRO A 2 -51.35 7.38 -37.13
N ALA A 3 -52.27 7.06 -36.22
CA ALA A 3 -52.36 7.62 -34.88
C ALA A 3 -51.21 7.10 -33.98
N GLY A 4 -50.51 8.02 -33.32
CA GLY A 4 -49.46 7.73 -32.36
C GLY A 4 -50.04 7.35 -31.00
N GLY A 5 -49.83 6.10 -30.58
CA GLY A 5 -50.15 5.62 -29.23
C GLY A 5 -49.10 6.07 -28.22
N ALA A 6 -49.55 6.73 -27.16
CA ALA A 6 -48.72 7.12 -26.02
C ALA A 6 -48.44 5.89 -25.14
N GLY A 7 -47.18 5.44 -25.12
CA GLY A 7 -46.71 4.40 -24.20
C GLY A 7 -46.41 5.01 -22.83
N THR A 8 -47.15 4.58 -21.82
CA THR A 8 -46.87 4.84 -20.40
C THR A 8 -45.76 3.92 -19.92
N TYR A 9 -44.60 4.48 -19.57
CA TYR A 9 -43.48 3.75 -18.97
C TYR A 9 -43.70 3.67 -17.45
N GLN A 10 -43.87 2.45 -16.94
CA GLN A 10 -43.80 2.20 -15.49
C GLN A 10 -42.36 2.33 -15.01
N ILE A 11 -42.11 3.28 -14.10
CA ILE A 11 -40.84 3.42 -13.40
C ILE A 11 -40.86 2.44 -12.23
N GLY A 12 -40.12 1.34 -12.36
CA GLY A 12 -39.93 0.36 -11.30
C GLY A 12 -39.17 0.96 -10.11
N THR A 13 -39.74 0.81 -8.92
CA THR A 13 -39.12 1.22 -7.66
C THR A 13 -38.01 0.24 -7.29
N PHE A 14 -36.76 0.69 -7.34
CA PHE A 14 -35.62 -0.11 -6.87
C PHE A 14 -35.55 -0.03 -5.34
N ALA A 15 -35.84 -1.16 -4.67
CA ALA A 15 -35.57 -1.32 -3.26
C ALA A 15 -34.04 -1.34 -3.03
N VAL A 16 -33.53 -0.29 -2.39
CA VAL A 16 -32.14 -0.23 -1.93
C VAL A 16 -32.04 -1.12 -0.69
N VAL A 17 -31.58 -2.36 -0.86
CA VAL A 17 -31.22 -3.23 0.25
C VAL A 17 -29.98 -2.63 0.92
N ALA A 18 -30.17 -2.03 2.10
CA ALA A 18 -29.09 -1.51 2.92
C ALA A 18 -28.13 -2.65 3.28
N ARG A 19 -26.93 -2.63 2.68
CA ARG A 19 -25.85 -3.54 3.07
C ARG A 19 -25.27 -3.03 4.40
N PRO A 20 -25.12 -3.89 5.43
CA PRO A 20 -24.51 -3.50 6.69
C PRO A 20 -23.10 -2.95 6.48
N SER A 21 -22.77 -1.91 7.24
CA SER A 21 -21.42 -1.33 7.30
C SER A 21 -20.38 -2.40 7.67
N TRP A 22 -19.24 -2.38 6.99
CA TRP A 22 -18.10 -3.30 7.25
C TRP A 22 -17.63 -3.27 8.70
N SER A 23 -17.84 -2.17 9.43
CA SER A 23 -17.47 -2.03 10.84
C SER A 23 -18.26 -2.96 11.79
N GLU A 24 -19.45 -3.42 11.41
CA GLU A 24 -20.28 -4.27 12.29
C GLU A 24 -20.03 -5.77 12.16
N ARG A 25 -19.36 -6.23 11.08
CA ARG A 25 -19.10 -7.67 10.89
C ARG A 25 -17.84 -8.19 11.60
N VAL A 26 -16.92 -7.32 11.98
CA VAL A 26 -15.64 -7.74 12.59
C VAL A 26 -15.78 -7.99 14.09
N LEU A 27 -16.83 -7.48 14.75
CA LEU A 27 -16.98 -7.59 16.21
C LEU A 27 -17.77 -8.81 16.72
N VAL A 28 -18.25 -9.70 15.84
CA VAL A 28 -19.15 -10.82 16.24
C VAL A 28 -18.41 -12.17 16.39
N ARG A 29 -17.08 -12.21 16.21
CA ARG A 29 -16.30 -13.47 16.31
C ARG A 29 -15.25 -13.48 17.42
N ALA A 30 -15.54 -12.82 18.54
CA ALA A 30 -14.82 -12.95 19.80
C ALA A 30 -15.80 -13.37 20.90
N GLY A 31 -16.46 -14.51 20.72
CA GLY A 31 -17.42 -15.08 21.65
C GLY A 31 -17.05 -16.50 22.04
N VAL A 32 -16.59 -16.66 23.28
CA VAL A 32 -16.84 -17.82 24.15
C VAL A 32 -16.36 -19.19 23.62
N LEU A 33 -15.12 -19.54 23.96
CA LEU A 33 -14.77 -20.94 24.25
C LEU A 33 -14.65 -21.08 25.77
N GLN A 34 -15.78 -21.44 26.37
CA GLN A 34 -15.93 -21.84 27.75
C GLN A 34 -16.23 -23.35 27.77
N GLY A 35 -15.40 -24.11 28.49
CA GLY A 35 -15.58 -25.55 28.79
C GLY A 35 -14.81 -26.50 27.86
N GLY A 36 -14.08 -27.51 28.34
CA GLY A 36 -13.95 -28.02 29.70
C GLY A 36 -12.91 -29.15 29.83
N ALA A 37 -12.41 -29.24 31.05
CA ALA A 37 -12.01 -30.41 31.86
C ALA A 37 -11.26 -31.63 31.28
N ALA A 38 -10.26 -32.00 32.10
CA ALA A 38 -9.77 -33.34 32.43
C ALA A 38 -8.73 -33.99 31.50
N ASN A 39 -7.45 -33.86 31.88
CA ASN A 39 -6.75 -35.07 32.31
C ASN A 39 -5.66 -34.76 33.35
N ALA A 40 -5.72 -35.51 34.45
CA ALA A 40 -4.81 -35.41 35.58
C ALA A 40 -3.54 -36.22 35.31
N GLY A 41 -2.39 -35.68 35.69
CA GLY A 41 -1.11 -36.39 35.75
C GLY A 41 -0.14 -35.57 36.60
N PRO A 42 0.35 -36.10 37.74
CA PRO A 42 1.17 -35.33 38.67
C PRO A 42 2.65 -35.44 38.32
N GLN A 43 3.41 -34.37 38.61
CA GLN A 43 4.68 -34.35 39.34
C GLN A 43 5.54 -33.15 38.92
N GLY A 44 6.15 -32.49 39.90
CA GLY A 44 7.21 -31.51 39.68
C GLY A 44 7.05 -30.22 40.47
N VAL A 45 7.17 -30.30 41.79
CA VAL A 45 7.37 -29.15 42.68
C VAL A 45 8.67 -28.42 42.29
N GLY A 46 8.52 -27.19 41.84
CA GLY A 46 9.61 -26.23 41.63
C GLY A 46 9.12 -24.83 42.01
N ALA A 47 9.21 -24.52 43.30
CA ALA A 47 8.87 -23.21 43.84
C ALA A 47 9.92 -22.17 43.42
N VAL A 48 9.52 -21.19 42.61
CA VAL A 48 10.27 -19.95 42.38
C VAL A 48 9.31 -18.80 42.58
N GLY A 49 9.49 -18.07 43.68
CA GLY A 49 8.69 -16.92 44.07
C GLY A 49 8.89 -15.75 43.11
N LEU A 50 7.78 -15.20 42.61
CA LEU A 50 7.73 -13.91 41.94
C LEU A 50 6.87 -12.96 42.77
N GLN A 51 7.57 -11.98 43.34
CA GLN A 51 7.00 -10.84 44.05
C GLN A 51 6.04 -10.07 43.15
N GLY A 52 4.88 -9.73 43.71
CA GLY A 52 3.87 -8.89 43.08
C GLY A 52 4.37 -7.47 42.88
N GLY A 53 4.60 -7.09 41.62
CA GLY A 53 4.72 -5.70 41.20
C GLY A 53 3.36 -5.16 40.81
N THR A 54 2.82 -4.24 41.61
CA THR A 54 1.64 -3.44 41.26
C THR A 54 1.86 -2.67 39.96
N PRO A 55 0.89 -2.63 39.03
CA PRO A 55 1.04 -1.91 37.77
C PRO A 55 1.10 -0.39 38.00
N PRO A 56 1.99 0.35 37.30
CA PRO A 56 2.07 1.79 37.43
C PRO A 56 0.82 2.45 36.83
N SER A 57 0.05 3.10 37.71
CA SER A 57 -1.01 4.03 37.36
C SER A 57 -0.45 5.15 36.47
N SER A 58 -0.66 5.05 35.16
CA SER A 58 -0.26 6.10 34.21
C SER A 58 -1.25 7.27 34.30
N SER A 59 -1.05 8.17 35.25
CA SER A 59 -1.67 9.50 35.23
C SER A 59 -1.11 10.24 34.01
N VAL A 60 -1.91 10.32 32.96
CA VAL A 60 -1.60 11.15 31.79
C VAL A 60 -1.55 12.59 32.27
N ASP A 61 -0.40 13.23 32.11
CA ASP A 61 -0.13 14.58 32.59
C ASP A 61 -0.93 15.58 31.73
N LEU A 62 -2.16 15.87 32.15
CA LEU A 62 -3.14 16.71 31.43
C LEU A 62 -2.57 18.07 31.03
N LYS A 63 -1.59 18.59 31.78
CA LYS A 63 -0.89 19.85 31.48
C LYS A 63 -0.01 19.77 30.23
N ALA A 64 0.60 18.63 29.95
CA ALA A 64 1.41 18.43 28.75
C ALA A 64 0.52 18.41 27.48
N LEU A 65 -0.70 17.88 27.60
CA LEU A 65 -1.66 17.82 26.49
C LEU A 65 -2.21 19.22 26.14
N GLU A 66 -2.47 20.07 27.14
CA GLU A 66 -2.93 21.45 26.92
C GLU A 66 -1.86 22.32 26.24
N GLY A 67 -0.58 22.12 26.57
CA GLY A 67 0.54 22.80 25.91
C GLY A 67 0.64 22.48 24.41
N ALA A 68 0.43 21.21 24.02
CA ALA A 68 0.47 20.80 22.62
C ALA A 68 -0.70 21.37 21.79
N ALA A 69 -1.88 21.49 22.39
CA ALA A 69 -3.06 22.07 21.73
C ALA A 69 -2.86 23.56 21.39
N ARG A 70 -2.21 24.33 22.28
CA ARG A 70 -1.92 25.76 22.03
C ARG A 70 -0.90 25.97 20.90
N GLN A 71 0.10 25.10 20.75
CA GLN A 71 1.06 25.19 19.65
C GLN A 71 0.42 24.94 18.28
N LEU A 72 -0.55 24.01 18.19
CA LEU A 72 -1.27 23.75 16.93
C LEU A 72 -2.17 24.91 16.53
N GLN A 73 -2.83 25.58 17.47
CA GLN A 73 -3.60 26.79 17.18
C GLN A 73 -2.71 27.94 16.70
N ALA A 74 -1.51 28.11 17.25
CA ALA A 74 -0.58 29.15 16.83
C ALA A 74 -0.07 28.95 15.38
N LEU A 75 0.09 27.71 14.93
CA LEU A 75 0.49 27.41 13.55
C LEU A 75 -0.64 27.61 12.54
N SER A 76 -1.90 27.53 12.97
CA SER A 76 -3.07 27.72 12.10
C SER A 76 -3.36 29.19 11.78
N LEU A 77 -2.78 30.15 12.52
CA LEU A 77 -2.98 31.59 12.31
C LEU A 77 -1.88 32.25 11.46
N ARG A 78 -1.08 31.46 10.72
CA ARG A 78 -0.02 32.00 9.87
C ARG A 78 -0.65 32.78 8.70
N GLU A 79 -0.64 34.10 8.84
CA GLU A 79 -1.32 35.04 7.95
C GLU A 79 -0.89 34.90 6.46
N PRO A 80 -1.83 35.08 5.52
CA PRO A 80 -1.55 35.07 4.11
C PRO A 80 -0.65 36.25 3.71
N ARG A 81 0.59 35.96 3.32
CA ARG A 81 1.57 36.94 2.82
C ARG A 81 0.96 37.88 1.77
N ASP A 82 1.18 39.17 1.98
CA ASP A 82 0.67 40.27 1.19
C ASP A 82 0.97 40.18 -0.32
N LYS A 83 -0.06 40.48 -1.11
CA LYS A 83 -0.07 40.42 -2.59
C LYS A 83 0.84 41.46 -3.28
N LYS A 84 1.54 42.32 -2.52
CA LYS A 84 2.28 43.48 -3.06
C LYS A 84 3.66 43.11 -3.62
N ASP A 85 4.35 42.14 -3.02
CA ASP A 85 5.71 41.75 -3.46
C ASP A 85 5.71 40.82 -4.68
N ARG A 86 4.59 40.16 -4.98
CA ARG A 86 4.49 39.22 -6.11
C ARG A 86 4.44 39.90 -7.49
N LYS A 87 4.36 41.24 -7.56
CA LYS A 87 4.25 41.99 -8.83
C LYS A 87 5.60 42.43 -9.41
N LYS A 88 6.69 42.48 -8.63
CA LYS A 88 7.98 43.00 -9.13
C LYS A 88 8.73 41.97 -10.00
N ASP A 89 8.62 40.68 -9.68
CA ASP A 89 9.33 39.62 -10.42
C ASP A 89 8.67 39.23 -11.76
N LYS A 90 7.39 39.60 -11.97
CA LYS A 90 6.66 39.27 -13.20
C LYS A 90 7.04 40.14 -14.40
N LYS A 91 7.77 41.24 -14.21
CA LYS A 91 8.20 42.13 -15.31
C LYS A 91 9.53 41.71 -15.96
N ALA A 92 10.41 40.99 -15.26
CA ALA A 92 11.68 40.55 -15.83
C ALA A 92 11.53 39.37 -16.82
N ALA A 93 10.55 38.49 -16.62
CA ALA A 93 10.34 37.32 -17.49
C ALA A 93 9.73 37.65 -18.87
N LYS A 94 9.14 38.84 -19.06
CA LYS A 94 8.39 39.17 -20.29
C LYS A 94 9.27 39.64 -21.46
N LYS A 95 10.54 39.99 -21.22
CA LYS A 95 11.43 40.52 -22.29
C LYS A 95 12.21 39.42 -23.04
N LYS A 96 12.34 38.22 -22.48
CA LYS A 96 13.08 37.10 -23.11
C LYS A 96 12.21 36.20 -24.03
N GLN A 97 10.89 36.34 -24.00
CA GLN A 97 9.95 35.43 -24.70
C GLN A 97 9.50 35.89 -26.10
N LYS A 98 10.08 36.99 -26.64
CA LYS A 98 9.69 37.52 -27.97
C LYS A 98 10.53 37.03 -29.15
N LYS A 99 11.64 36.28 -28.94
CA LYS A 99 12.53 35.86 -30.04
C LYS A 99 12.25 34.47 -30.64
N ASP A 100 11.48 33.60 -29.98
CA ASP A 100 11.27 32.21 -30.44
C ASP A 100 9.92 31.94 -31.13
N LYS A 101 9.12 32.98 -31.40
CA LYS A 101 7.71 32.81 -31.83
C LYS A 101 7.47 32.58 -33.33
N LYS A 102 8.50 32.26 -34.14
CA LYS A 102 8.36 32.18 -35.61
C LYS A 102 8.46 30.77 -36.23
N LYS A 103 8.46 29.65 -35.48
CA LYS A 103 8.63 28.32 -36.11
C LYS A 103 7.84 27.12 -35.57
N SER A 104 6.58 27.27 -35.15
CA SER A 104 5.73 26.07 -34.89
C SER A 104 4.21 26.29 -35.04
N LYS A 105 3.75 26.63 -36.25
CA LYS A 105 2.33 26.42 -36.64
C LYS A 105 2.12 24.98 -37.11
N LYS A 106 2.00 24.05 -36.16
CA LYS A 106 1.24 22.79 -36.35
C LYS A 106 0.90 22.19 -34.98
N LYS A 107 0.06 22.90 -34.22
CA LYS A 107 -0.56 22.37 -33.00
C LYS A 107 -1.58 21.31 -33.43
N LYS A 108 -1.16 20.04 -33.46
CA LYS A 108 -2.09 18.92 -33.51
C LYS A 108 -2.93 19.00 -32.24
N LYS A 109 -4.24 18.97 -32.43
CA LYS A 109 -5.29 18.97 -31.40
C LYS A 109 -5.13 17.63 -30.68
N ASP A 110 -4.51 17.63 -29.49
CA ASP A 110 -4.42 16.45 -28.64
C ASP A 110 -5.83 16.12 -28.14
N SER A 111 -6.55 15.33 -28.94
CA SER A 111 -7.74 14.62 -28.49
C SER A 111 -7.28 13.61 -27.45
N SER A 112 -7.51 13.93 -26.18
CA SER A 112 -7.27 13.07 -25.03
C SER A 112 -8.26 11.91 -24.98
N SER A 113 -8.36 11.13 -26.06
CA SER A 113 -8.93 9.78 -25.96
C SER A 113 -8.00 9.00 -25.04
N ARG A 114 -8.52 8.54 -23.90
CA ARG A 114 -7.84 7.65 -22.95
C ARG A 114 -7.60 6.29 -23.59
N LYS A 115 -6.82 6.23 -24.67
CA LYS A 115 -6.28 4.97 -25.19
C LYS A 115 -5.39 4.44 -24.09
N SER A 116 -5.72 3.26 -23.59
CA SER A 116 -4.86 2.49 -22.69
C SER A 116 -3.46 2.50 -23.29
N LYS A 117 -2.53 3.22 -22.66
CA LYS A 117 -1.13 3.24 -23.08
C LYS A 117 -0.59 1.86 -22.76
N HIS A 118 -0.61 0.97 -23.75
CA HIS A 118 0.05 -0.31 -23.64
C HIS A 118 1.55 -0.04 -23.50
N VAL A 119 2.14 -0.44 -22.37
CA VAL A 119 3.58 -0.32 -22.14
C VAL A 119 4.26 -1.24 -23.15
N LYS A 120 5.11 -0.68 -24.03
CA LYS A 120 5.90 -1.50 -24.96
C LYS A 120 7.15 -2.00 -24.26
N TYR A 121 7.67 -3.13 -24.71
CA TYR A 121 8.92 -3.69 -24.18
C TYR A 121 10.10 -2.72 -24.34
N ASP A 122 10.18 -2.02 -25.47
CA ASP A 122 11.21 -1.00 -25.73
C ASP A 122 11.17 0.17 -24.73
N ASP A 123 10.01 0.45 -24.12
CA ASP A 123 9.91 1.48 -23.09
C ASP A 123 10.56 1.03 -21.77
N LEU A 124 10.69 -0.28 -21.53
CA LEU A 124 11.29 -0.85 -20.32
C LEU A 124 12.82 -0.73 -20.34
N SER A 125 13.46 -0.94 -21.48
CA SER A 125 14.93 -0.79 -21.59
C SER A 125 15.37 0.66 -21.40
N HIS A 126 14.49 1.63 -21.72
CA HIS A 126 14.75 3.03 -21.44
C HIS A 126 14.79 3.34 -19.94
N VAL A 127 14.00 2.61 -19.13
CA VAL A 127 13.96 2.76 -17.67
C VAL A 127 15.30 2.42 -17.02
N ASP A 128 16.02 1.40 -17.52
CA ASP A 128 17.35 1.04 -17.03
C ASP A 128 18.41 2.13 -17.25
N GLY A 129 18.29 2.87 -18.35
CA GLY A 129 19.20 3.97 -18.68
C GLY A 129 18.93 5.25 -17.87
N LEU A 130 17.75 5.37 -17.25
CA LEU A 130 17.33 6.56 -16.53
C LEU A 130 17.90 6.57 -15.11
N LYS A 131 19.06 7.21 -14.93
CA LYS A 131 19.58 7.56 -13.59
C LYS A 131 18.73 8.70 -12.99
N TRP A 132 17.73 8.37 -12.18
CA TRP A 132 16.91 9.38 -11.50
C TRP A 132 17.72 10.12 -10.43
N LYS A 133 18.31 11.26 -10.80
CA LYS A 133 19.06 12.11 -9.86
C LYS A 133 18.14 12.84 -8.86
N LYS A 134 16.87 13.06 -9.23
CA LYS A 134 15.90 13.79 -8.41
C LYS A 134 14.61 12.99 -8.27
N LYS A 135 14.06 12.96 -7.06
CA LYS A 135 12.73 12.38 -6.78
C LYS A 135 11.64 12.96 -7.69
N GLY A 136 11.72 14.25 -8.01
CA GLY A 136 10.78 14.92 -8.91
C GLY A 136 10.75 14.33 -10.32
N ASP A 137 11.90 13.88 -10.85
CA ASP A 137 11.98 13.30 -12.19
C ASP A 137 11.34 11.90 -12.23
N LEU A 138 11.54 11.10 -11.18
CA LEU A 138 10.89 9.79 -11.02
C LEU A 138 9.37 9.93 -10.94
N VAL A 139 8.88 10.88 -10.14
CA VAL A 139 7.43 11.13 -10.00
C VAL A 139 6.84 11.64 -11.32
N ALA A 140 7.54 12.55 -12.02
CA ALA A 140 7.10 13.05 -13.32
C ALA A 140 7.09 11.94 -14.39
N PHE A 141 8.05 11.01 -14.34
CA PHE A 141 8.08 9.83 -15.20
C PHE A 141 6.89 8.91 -14.93
N ALA A 142 6.65 8.55 -13.66
CA ALA A 142 5.53 7.70 -13.25
C ALA A 142 4.17 8.30 -13.63
N ALA A 143 4.00 9.62 -13.52
CA ALA A 143 2.78 10.31 -13.93
C ALA A 143 2.55 10.27 -15.45
N LYS A 144 3.62 10.27 -16.26
CA LYS A 144 3.53 10.19 -17.73
C LYS A 144 3.31 8.76 -18.24
N HIS A 145 3.88 7.78 -17.52
CA HIS A 145 3.91 6.37 -17.87
C HIS A 145 3.43 5.51 -16.68
N PRO A 146 2.12 5.52 -16.38
CA PRO A 146 1.58 4.73 -15.27
C PRO A 146 1.85 3.23 -15.50
N GLY A 147 2.36 2.55 -14.46
CA GLY A 147 2.69 1.13 -14.50
C GLY A 147 4.07 0.79 -15.09
N ALA A 148 4.79 1.75 -15.69
CA ALA A 148 6.12 1.47 -16.25
C ALA A 148 7.13 1.03 -15.17
N LEU A 149 7.09 1.66 -13.99
CA LEU A 149 7.93 1.28 -12.85
C LEU A 149 7.60 -0.13 -12.34
N THR A 150 6.32 -0.46 -12.26
CA THR A 150 5.87 -1.81 -11.86
C THR A 150 6.30 -2.85 -12.89
N ALA A 151 6.13 -2.57 -14.17
CA ALA A 151 6.56 -3.48 -15.24
C ALA A 151 8.08 -3.68 -15.24
N HIS A 152 8.87 -2.62 -15.02
CA HIS A 152 10.33 -2.71 -14.89
C HIS A 152 10.73 -3.56 -13.68
N PHE A 153 10.12 -3.32 -12.52
CA PHE A 153 10.35 -4.13 -11.33
C PHE A 153 10.01 -5.62 -11.56
N LEU A 154 8.83 -5.92 -12.12
CA LEU A 154 8.41 -7.29 -12.43
C LEU A 154 9.31 -7.96 -13.47
N ALA A 155 9.83 -7.23 -14.45
CA ALA A 155 10.82 -7.76 -15.40
C ALA A 155 12.11 -8.16 -14.68
N GLY A 156 12.57 -7.35 -13.72
CA GLY A 156 13.73 -7.68 -12.88
C GLY A 156 13.50 -8.89 -11.99
N VAL A 157 12.30 -9.00 -11.39
CA VAL A 157 11.87 -10.19 -10.63
C VAL A 157 11.88 -11.44 -11.52
N TYR A 158 11.27 -11.35 -12.69
CA TYR A 158 11.21 -12.44 -13.66
C TYR A 158 12.60 -12.89 -14.09
N ALA A 159 13.51 -11.95 -14.42
CA ALA A 159 14.87 -12.27 -14.84
C ALA A 159 15.73 -12.92 -13.73
N ARG A 160 15.41 -12.67 -12.45
CA ARG A 160 16.10 -13.30 -11.31
C ARG A 160 15.55 -14.69 -11.00
N LEU A 161 14.24 -14.87 -11.08
CA LEU A 161 13.59 -16.17 -10.80
C LEU A 161 13.71 -17.13 -11.99
N SER A 162 13.58 -16.61 -13.19
CA SER A 162 13.57 -17.36 -14.44
C SER A 162 14.95 -17.24 -15.06
N LYS A 163 15.58 -18.36 -15.41
CA LYS A 163 16.89 -18.39 -16.09
C LYS A 163 16.84 -17.90 -17.55
N GLY A 164 15.92 -17.01 -17.93
CA GLY A 164 15.66 -16.63 -19.31
C GLY A 164 15.15 -15.21 -19.51
N THR A 165 15.34 -14.71 -20.73
CA THR A 165 14.86 -13.38 -21.14
C THR A 165 13.36 -13.42 -21.42
N MET A 166 12.65 -12.39 -20.95
CA MET A 166 11.22 -12.26 -21.20
C MET A 166 10.97 -11.96 -22.69
N THR A 167 10.10 -12.72 -23.34
CA THR A 167 9.75 -12.55 -24.77
C THR A 167 8.43 -11.81 -24.97
N ARG A 168 7.51 -11.89 -24.00
CA ARG A 168 6.17 -11.31 -24.08
C ARG A 168 5.82 -10.57 -22.80
N THR A 169 5.10 -9.46 -22.90
CA THR A 169 4.63 -8.70 -21.73
C THR A 169 3.63 -9.48 -20.86
N SER A 170 2.99 -10.53 -21.39
CA SER A 170 2.12 -11.41 -20.61
C SER A 170 2.86 -12.15 -19.50
N GLN A 171 4.15 -12.44 -19.71
CA GLN A 171 5.01 -13.17 -18.75
C GLN A 171 5.30 -12.35 -17.49
N LEU A 172 5.14 -11.03 -17.53
CA LEU A 172 5.21 -10.20 -16.32
C LEU A 172 4.20 -10.63 -15.25
N ARG A 173 3.08 -11.23 -15.66
CA ARG A 173 2.04 -11.73 -14.73
C ARG A 173 2.37 -13.10 -14.14
N GLU A 174 3.34 -13.81 -14.72
CA GLU A 174 3.79 -15.12 -14.26
C GLU A 174 4.89 -15.01 -13.20
N ALA A 175 5.51 -13.83 -13.07
CA ALA A 175 6.50 -13.54 -12.04
C ALA A 175 5.87 -13.56 -10.64
N SER A 176 6.30 -14.48 -9.77
CA SER A 176 5.91 -14.47 -8.36
C SER A 176 6.84 -13.56 -7.56
N VAL A 177 6.32 -12.40 -7.18
CA VAL A 177 7.06 -11.44 -6.35
C VAL A 177 7.27 -12.01 -4.96
N ALA A 178 6.35 -12.83 -4.44
CA ALA A 178 6.52 -13.50 -3.16
C ALA A 178 7.72 -14.46 -3.18
N ALA A 179 7.85 -15.29 -4.22
CA ALA A 179 8.99 -16.20 -4.38
C ALA A 179 10.33 -15.42 -4.47
N TRP A 180 10.35 -14.31 -5.20
CA TRP A 180 11.52 -13.44 -5.25
C TRP A 180 11.84 -12.81 -3.91
N ALA A 181 10.82 -12.37 -3.16
CA ALA A 181 11.00 -11.76 -1.87
C ALA A 181 11.67 -12.72 -0.86
N HIS A 182 11.30 -14.00 -0.93
CA HIS A 182 11.92 -15.06 -0.13
C HIS A 182 13.40 -15.31 -0.44
N GLN A 183 13.81 -15.15 -1.70
CA GLN A 183 15.15 -15.53 -2.15
C GLN A 183 16.14 -14.37 -2.24
N PHE A 184 15.67 -13.16 -2.55
CA PHE A 184 16.54 -12.07 -3.06
C PHE A 184 16.39 -10.72 -2.36
N THR A 185 15.66 -10.63 -1.25
CA THR A 185 15.49 -9.36 -0.53
C THR A 185 16.76 -8.91 0.16
N GLY A 186 17.57 -9.84 0.68
CA GLY A 186 18.76 -9.52 1.47
C GLY A 186 18.45 -8.78 2.78
N LEU A 187 17.18 -8.78 3.22
CA LEU A 187 16.75 -8.14 4.46
C LEU A 187 17.05 -9.05 5.65
N SER A 188 17.71 -8.49 6.67
CA SER A 188 18.03 -9.20 7.91
C SER A 188 17.02 -8.95 9.02
N GLU A 189 16.34 -7.79 9.03
CA GLU A 189 15.31 -7.51 10.02
C GLU A 189 14.04 -8.32 9.70
N ILE A 190 13.63 -9.17 10.64
CA ILE A 190 12.44 -10.03 10.52
C ILE A 190 11.19 -9.20 10.20
N ARG A 191 11.08 -8.00 10.80
CA ARG A 191 9.97 -7.08 10.54
C ARG A 191 9.94 -6.66 9.08
N ASP A 192 11.03 -6.12 8.57
CA ASP A 192 11.12 -5.64 7.18
C ASP A 192 10.84 -6.78 6.18
N LEU A 193 11.34 -7.98 6.48
CA LEU A 193 11.06 -9.17 5.68
C LEU A 193 9.56 -9.49 5.63
N LYS A 194 8.86 -9.43 6.77
CA LYS A 194 7.39 -9.62 6.82
C LYS A 194 6.64 -8.53 6.06
N GLU A 195 7.07 -7.27 6.15
CA GLU A 195 6.47 -6.19 5.36
C GLU A 195 6.58 -6.46 3.87
N VAL A 196 7.78 -6.80 3.41
CA VAL A 196 8.03 -7.03 1.99
C VAL A 196 7.25 -8.24 1.50
N LEU A 197 7.18 -9.32 2.29
CA LEU A 197 6.37 -10.50 1.93
C LEU A 197 4.88 -10.17 1.83
N THR A 198 4.35 -9.38 2.77
CA THR A 198 2.95 -8.95 2.73
C THR A 198 2.66 -8.12 1.48
N LEU A 199 3.54 -7.15 1.16
CA LEU A 199 3.41 -6.33 -0.05
C LEU A 199 3.57 -7.15 -1.34
N ALA A 200 4.45 -8.15 -1.33
CA ALA A 200 4.64 -9.07 -2.44
C ALA A 200 3.40 -9.93 -2.70
N GLU A 201 2.76 -10.46 -1.65
CA GLU A 201 1.51 -11.23 -1.74
C GLU A 201 0.35 -10.38 -2.27
N ILE A 202 0.25 -9.11 -1.84
CA ILE A 202 -0.70 -8.14 -2.38
C ILE A 202 -0.45 -7.95 -3.88
N LEU A 203 0.80 -7.77 -4.29
CA LEU A 203 1.16 -7.55 -5.70
C LEU A 203 0.89 -8.80 -6.56
N ASP A 204 1.19 -9.99 -6.06
CA ASP A 204 0.88 -11.27 -6.73
C ASP A 204 -0.64 -11.45 -6.88
N SER A 205 -1.42 -11.12 -5.84
CA SER A 205 -2.90 -11.16 -5.89
C SER A 205 -3.45 -10.18 -6.94
N VAL A 206 -2.93 -8.95 -7.00
CA VAL A 206 -3.30 -7.95 -8.02
C VAL A 206 -2.95 -8.46 -9.42
N ASN A 207 -1.77 -9.06 -9.60
CA ASN A 207 -1.33 -9.60 -10.90
C ASN A 207 -2.24 -10.75 -11.40
N ARG A 208 -2.75 -11.58 -10.47
CA ARG A 208 -3.70 -12.67 -10.74
C ARG A 208 -5.15 -12.20 -10.89
N ARG A 209 -5.41 -10.91 -10.68
CA ARG A 209 -6.76 -10.30 -10.68
C ARG A 209 -7.64 -10.74 -9.51
N GLU A 210 -7.03 -11.21 -8.43
CA GLU A 210 -7.70 -11.49 -7.15
C GLU A 210 -7.76 -10.20 -6.31
N ILE A 211 -8.52 -9.20 -6.78
CA ILE A 211 -8.53 -7.86 -6.18
C ILE A 211 -9.15 -7.88 -4.78
N GLU A 212 -10.16 -8.72 -4.55
CA GLU A 212 -10.79 -8.87 -3.24
C GLU A 212 -9.77 -9.32 -2.19
N ARG A 213 -9.00 -10.37 -2.52
CA ARG A 213 -7.94 -10.89 -1.65
C ARG A 213 -6.84 -9.85 -1.40
N ALA A 214 -6.41 -9.15 -2.44
CA ALA A 214 -5.40 -8.10 -2.31
C ALA A 214 -5.85 -6.99 -1.34
N MET A 215 -7.12 -6.58 -1.44
CA MET A 215 -7.70 -5.57 -0.56
C MET A 215 -7.87 -6.08 0.87
N ASP A 216 -8.28 -7.33 1.07
CA ASP A 216 -8.41 -7.93 2.39
C ASP A 216 -7.06 -7.98 3.13
N ILE A 217 -6.00 -8.42 2.46
CA ILE A 217 -4.64 -8.44 3.02
C ILE A 217 -4.18 -7.02 3.38
N LEU A 218 -4.42 -6.04 2.50
CA LEU A 218 -4.06 -4.65 2.75
C LEU A 218 -4.81 -4.07 3.96
N CYS A 219 -6.12 -4.29 4.06
CA CYS A 219 -6.94 -3.83 5.18
C CYS A 219 -6.47 -4.45 6.50
N GLN A 220 -6.19 -5.75 6.52
CA GLN A 220 -5.65 -6.42 7.71
C GLN A 220 -4.31 -5.85 8.12
N ARG A 221 -3.42 -5.59 7.17
CA ARG A 221 -2.12 -4.99 7.46
C ARG A 221 -2.26 -3.59 8.06
N ILE A 222 -3.20 -2.78 7.55
CA ILE A 222 -3.51 -1.47 8.12
C ILE A 222 -4.01 -1.59 9.57
N LEU A 223 -4.93 -2.53 9.84
CA LEU A 223 -5.44 -2.79 11.19
C LEU A 223 -4.35 -3.28 12.14
N ALA A 224 -3.49 -4.20 11.69
CA ALA A 224 -2.36 -4.70 12.44
C ALA A 224 -1.42 -3.54 12.85
N ILE A 225 -1.08 -2.65 11.90
CA ILE A 225 -0.26 -1.46 12.19
C ILE A 225 -0.95 -0.55 13.22
N GLN A 226 -2.27 -0.35 13.11
CA GLN A 226 -3.02 0.46 14.09
C GLN A 226 -2.94 -0.17 15.49
N VAL A 227 -3.20 -1.47 15.61
CA VAL A 227 -3.11 -2.21 16.88
C VAL A 227 -1.71 -2.13 17.47
N ALA A 228 -0.66 -2.28 16.66
CA ALA A 228 0.73 -2.16 17.12
C ALA A 228 1.07 -0.75 17.62
N LYS A 229 0.43 0.30 17.08
CA LYS A 229 0.70 1.71 17.41
C LYS A 229 -0.20 2.28 18.51
N MET A 230 -1.29 1.62 18.87
CA MET A 230 -2.15 2.02 19.98
C MET A 230 -1.46 1.83 21.34
N LYS A 231 -1.89 2.56 22.37
CA LYS A 231 -1.32 2.47 23.73
C LYS A 231 -1.52 1.04 24.28
N GLY A 232 -0.42 0.36 24.63
CA GLY A 232 -0.44 -1.04 25.07
C GLY A 232 -0.49 -2.07 23.92
N GLY A 233 -0.41 -1.59 22.68
CA GLY A 233 -0.18 -2.38 21.49
C GLY A 233 1.22 -2.99 21.48
N SER A 234 1.34 -4.17 20.88
CA SER A 234 2.63 -4.77 20.57
C SER A 234 2.58 -5.38 19.18
N TRP A 235 3.73 -5.57 18.54
CA TRP A 235 3.78 -6.15 17.20
C TRP A 235 3.35 -7.61 17.21
N GLU A 236 3.58 -8.31 18.33
CA GLU A 236 3.15 -9.69 18.53
C GLU A 236 1.62 -9.80 18.54
N LYS A 237 0.93 -8.84 19.17
CA LYS A 237 -0.54 -8.78 19.14
C LYS A 237 -1.08 -8.43 17.76
N ALA A 238 -0.40 -7.52 17.05
CA ALA A 238 -0.77 -7.14 15.69
C ALA A 238 -0.63 -8.31 14.70
N GLU A 239 0.42 -9.13 14.85
CA GLU A 239 0.67 -10.30 14.01
C GLU A 239 -0.45 -11.35 14.09
N ALA A 240 -1.11 -11.49 15.25
CA ALA A 240 -2.22 -12.43 15.42
C ALA A 240 -3.45 -12.11 14.53
N ILE A 241 -3.51 -10.90 13.95
CA ILE A 241 -4.62 -10.41 13.13
C ILE A 241 -4.32 -10.61 11.62
N GLU A 242 -3.07 -10.91 11.25
CA GLU A 242 -2.66 -11.04 9.85
C GLU A 242 -3.02 -12.40 9.26
N LEU A 243 -3.60 -12.43 8.05
CA LEU A 243 -3.82 -13.68 7.31
C LEU A 243 -2.57 -14.22 6.62
N VAL A 244 -1.55 -13.38 6.40
CA VAL A 244 -0.32 -13.81 5.72
C VAL A 244 0.51 -14.59 6.72
N ASN A 245 0.50 -15.92 6.59
CA ASN A 245 1.28 -16.81 7.44
C ASN A 245 2.77 -16.77 7.07
N THR A 246 3.45 -15.71 7.51
CA THR A 246 4.89 -15.54 7.29
C THR A 246 5.71 -16.56 8.07
N GLN A 247 5.23 -17.02 9.22
CA GLN A 247 5.92 -17.98 10.11
C GLN A 247 6.22 -19.32 9.42
N LYS A 248 5.22 -19.92 8.75
CA LYS A 248 5.41 -21.18 8.01
C LYS A 248 6.38 -21.01 6.83
N SER A 249 6.35 -19.84 6.20
CA SER A 249 7.20 -19.55 5.05
C SER A 249 8.66 -19.33 5.46
N LEU A 250 8.89 -18.62 6.57
CA LEU A 250 10.24 -18.39 7.11
C LEU A 250 10.91 -19.69 7.55
N ALA A 251 10.20 -20.55 8.29
CA ALA A 251 10.72 -21.85 8.72
C ALA A 251 11.12 -22.74 7.51
N SER A 252 10.35 -22.67 6.42
CA SER A 252 10.63 -23.41 5.19
C SER A 252 11.84 -22.84 4.44
N SER A 253 12.00 -21.51 4.41
CA SER A 253 13.19 -20.86 3.82
C SER A 253 14.47 -21.17 4.58
N SER A 254 14.43 -21.25 5.92
CA SER A 254 15.60 -21.59 6.74
C SER A 254 16.16 -22.98 6.41
N MET A 255 15.29 -23.95 6.12
CA MET A 255 15.74 -25.29 5.72
C MET A 255 16.35 -25.33 4.32
N LEU A 256 15.82 -24.55 3.37
CA LEU A 256 16.36 -24.48 2.00
C LEU A 256 17.71 -23.76 1.91
N ALA A 257 17.98 -22.81 2.82
CA ALA A 257 19.27 -22.13 2.89
C ALA A 257 20.40 -23.08 3.34
N LEU A 258 20.10 -24.06 4.20
CA LEU A 258 21.08 -25.04 4.68
C LEU A 258 21.45 -26.10 3.62
N THR A 259 20.60 -26.34 2.63
CA THR A 259 20.87 -27.34 1.58
C THR A 259 21.66 -26.81 0.38
N ASN A 260 21.82 -25.49 0.26
CA ASN A 260 22.49 -24.85 -0.89
C ASN A 260 23.81 -24.15 -0.50
N ALA A 261 24.24 -24.25 0.76
CA ALA A 261 25.55 -23.82 1.24
C ALA A 261 26.53 -25.00 1.21
#